data_AF-A0A536B300-F1
#
_entry.id   AF-A0A536B300-F1
#
_cell.length_a   1.000
_cell.length_b   1.000
_cell.length_c   1.000
_cell.angle_alpha   90.00
_cell.angle_beta   90.00
_cell.angle_gamma   90.00
#
_symmetry.space_group_name_H-M   'P 1'
#
loop_
_entity.id
_entity.type
_entity.pdbx_description
1 polymer ?
#
loop_
_entity_poly.entity_id
_entity_poly.type
_entity_poly.pdbx_seq_one_letter_code
_entity_poly.pdbx_strand_id
1 'polypeptide(L)'
;MSTTIPATSKDTLRRQISQSYRALRSSLEALPRDRFTEKLSTGWSLNENIAHLAAWEETVPKRVAAVFESGEDPKLYDDVDAFNARAAAEAQGKTTDELFARWSAAHEAVLETVRSLPEDADKLMFDIVEWNTTGHYPDHFADIDAAIRTKDDLFGLVQTNWIAFRLAIGAIGLPALENATSSGWTYKDLVAHAAAWEDHIAMRLKGMRETGAETYPGVDDADAFNADVVERTRGRAAADVIRELDAAHERMIAELQQLTPERIHANNSWVVGVVASDTYGHYAQHFDEVFAAVPKKPAELLERMREGWRPFRRGLNRLGLVPLSEKTPAGWTYKGMLGHVANWMEKIPDEMPNRLAGRRGPTPDVDAENAREAKEGETRSAHDAVSRLDAAYKTVVDLVTALPADRDIPFLATRLVVGETYGHFVEHSGEIEAALPRTADDFIKTIEKVWKPFRAVIRERGRAGLTEKTSTGWTCKDVVAHSIGWMEQTIREMRSGELSTGWTKETIDAYNARSVRTHELVGPEAIVDELDTVYRNLVETIRGLGDGPIDERFASTMPYYTYLHWEEHFAELGVPL
;
A
#
# COMPACT_ATOMS: atom_id res chain seq x y z
N MET A 1 23.31 37.10 26.49
CA MET A 1 22.50 36.59 25.38
C MET A 1 21.78 35.37 25.91
N SER A 2 20.47 35.46 26.12
CA SER A 2 19.64 34.36 26.61
C SER A 2 19.02 33.70 25.39
N THR A 3 19.47 32.50 25.06
CA THR A 3 18.82 31.62 24.09
C THR A 3 17.70 30.90 24.82
N THR A 4 16.55 31.57 24.93
CA THR A 4 15.31 30.93 25.35
C THR A 4 14.98 29.85 24.32
N ILE A 5 15.08 28.59 24.72
CA ILE A 5 14.45 27.47 24.02
C ILE A 5 12.97 27.87 23.87
N PRO A 6 12.37 27.83 22.66
CA PRO A 6 10.96 28.15 22.50
C PRO A 6 10.14 27.23 23.42
N ALA A 7 9.19 27.78 24.17
CA ALA A 7 8.23 26.97 24.90
C ALA A 7 7.54 26.02 23.91
N THR A 8 7.40 24.73 24.27
CA THR A 8 6.70 23.72 23.47
C THR A 8 5.29 24.25 23.15
N SER A 9 4.96 24.40 21.87
CA SER A 9 3.62 24.87 21.50
C SER A 9 2.56 23.86 21.92
N LYS A 10 1.33 24.33 22.17
CA LYS A 10 0.18 23.47 22.48
C LYS A 10 -0.02 22.36 21.45
N ASP A 11 0.15 22.66 20.17
CA ASP A 11 0.07 21.66 19.11
C ASP A 11 1.20 20.63 19.17
N THR A 12 2.40 21.06 19.56
CA THR A 12 3.54 20.15 19.73
C THR A 12 3.31 19.23 20.93
N LEU A 13 2.88 19.77 22.06
CA LEU A 13 2.54 18.99 23.25
C LEU A 13 1.42 17.98 22.95
N ARG A 14 0.33 18.40 22.30
CA ARG A 14 -0.78 17.51 21.92
C ARG A 14 -0.32 16.34 21.04
N ARG A 15 0.59 16.59 20.08
CA ARG A 15 1.19 15.54 19.25
C ARG A 15 2.02 14.58 20.11
N GLN A 16 2.92 15.10 20.94
CA GLN A 16 3.77 14.28 21.81
C GLN A 16 2.95 13.38 22.76
N ILE A 17 1.87 13.92 23.35
CA ILE A 17 0.93 13.15 24.18
C ILE A 17 0.30 12.01 23.38
N SER A 18 -0.21 12.31 22.18
CA SER A 18 -0.86 11.32 21.31
C SER A 18 0.12 10.23 20.86
N GLN A 19 1.36 10.58 20.53
CA GLN A 19 2.40 9.63 20.12
C GLN A 19 2.80 8.70 21.27
N SER A 20 3.11 9.28 22.44
CA SER A 20 3.60 8.53 23.60
C SER A 20 2.51 7.64 24.23
N TYR A 21 1.27 8.11 24.30
CA TYR A 21 0.13 7.29 24.71
C TYR A 21 -0.07 6.09 23.79
N ARG A 22 -0.02 6.31 22.46
CA ARG A 22 -0.15 5.21 21.49
C ARG A 22 0.99 4.21 21.63
N ALA A 23 2.23 4.65 21.79
CA ALA A 23 3.39 3.78 21.97
C ALA A 23 3.25 2.88 23.20
N LEU A 24 2.87 3.45 24.35
CA LEU A 24 2.68 2.69 25.59
C LEU A 24 1.47 1.76 25.48
N ARG A 25 0.35 2.28 24.98
CA ARG A 25 -0.89 1.51 24.83
C ARG A 25 -0.72 0.32 23.88
N SER A 26 -0.16 0.52 22.70
CA SER A 26 0.02 -0.56 21.73
C SER A 26 0.98 -1.63 22.25
N SER A 27 2.00 -1.22 23.00
CA SER A 27 2.92 -2.13 23.67
C SER A 27 2.19 -2.99 24.71
N LEU A 28 1.32 -2.38 25.53
CA LEU A 28 0.48 -3.13 26.46
C LEU A 28 -0.48 -4.06 25.72
N GLU A 29 -1.20 -3.58 24.70
CA GLU A 29 -2.17 -4.38 23.93
C GLU A 29 -1.55 -5.60 23.23
N ALA A 30 -0.25 -5.58 22.93
CA ALA A 30 0.46 -6.70 22.32
C ALA A 30 0.82 -7.83 23.31
N LEU A 31 0.76 -7.58 24.62
CA LEU A 31 1.11 -8.57 25.64
C LEU A 31 -0.06 -9.55 25.90
N PRO A 32 0.23 -10.81 26.30
CA PRO A 32 -0.82 -11.81 26.52
C PRO A 32 -1.79 -11.40 27.63
N ARG A 33 -3.10 -11.36 27.29
CA ARG A 33 -4.17 -10.86 28.18
C ARG A 33 -4.32 -11.63 29.49
N ASP A 34 -4.06 -12.93 29.48
CA ASP A 34 -4.14 -13.80 30.66
C ASP A 34 -3.12 -13.46 31.75
N ARG A 35 -2.07 -12.71 31.42
CA ARG A 35 -0.99 -12.33 32.34
C ARG A 35 -1.16 -10.97 32.99
N PHE A 36 -2.20 -10.21 32.63
CA PHE A 36 -2.38 -8.81 33.06
C PHE A 36 -2.60 -8.63 34.57
N THR A 37 -3.04 -9.69 35.25
CA THR A 37 -3.24 -9.71 36.71
C THR A 37 -2.03 -10.24 37.47
N GLU A 38 -1.01 -10.73 36.79
CA GLU A 38 0.19 -11.29 37.42
C GLU A 38 1.08 -10.16 37.95
N LYS A 39 1.66 -10.37 39.14
CA LYS A 39 2.61 -9.43 39.73
C LYS A 39 3.95 -9.50 38.98
N LEU A 40 4.42 -8.34 38.52
CA LEU A 40 5.70 -8.18 37.86
C LEU A 40 6.83 -8.03 38.90
N SER A 41 8.08 -8.11 38.44
CA SER A 41 9.26 -7.82 39.26
C SER A 41 9.31 -6.37 39.75
N THR A 42 8.60 -5.45 39.09
CA THR A 42 8.39 -4.06 39.50
C THR A 42 7.39 -3.91 40.64
N GLY A 43 6.71 -4.99 41.06
CA GLY A 43 5.83 -5.06 42.23
C GLY A 43 4.34 -4.86 41.92
N TRP A 44 4.00 -4.33 40.75
CA TRP A 44 2.62 -4.17 40.27
C TRP A 44 2.33 -5.12 39.10
N SER A 45 1.06 -5.38 38.85
CA SER A 45 0.55 -6.03 37.65
C SER A 45 0.28 -5.00 36.56
N LEU A 46 0.16 -5.45 35.31
CA LEU A 46 -0.18 -4.54 34.20
C LEU A 46 -1.55 -3.88 34.40
N ASN A 47 -2.53 -4.59 34.97
CA ASN A 47 -3.83 -4.00 35.32
C ASN A 47 -3.71 -2.88 36.36
N GLU A 48 -2.85 -3.05 37.37
CA GLU A 48 -2.59 -2.00 38.37
C GLU A 48 -1.88 -0.79 37.73
N ASN A 49 -0.92 -1.03 36.84
CA ASN A 49 -0.26 0.04 36.07
C ASN A 49 -1.24 0.82 35.20
N ILE A 50 -2.16 0.15 34.49
CA ILE A 50 -3.19 0.83 33.68
C ILE A 50 -4.15 1.66 34.56
N ALA A 51 -4.56 1.12 35.71
CA ALA A 51 -5.40 1.84 36.65
C ALA A 51 -4.69 3.10 37.20
N HIS A 52 -3.40 2.98 37.52
CA HIS A 52 -2.53 4.09 37.94
C HIS A 52 -2.39 5.18 36.88
N LEU A 53 -2.08 4.79 35.63
CA LEU A 53 -2.01 5.72 34.49
C LEU A 53 -3.31 6.51 34.31
N ALA A 54 -4.45 5.81 34.33
CA ALA A 54 -5.76 6.44 34.24
C ALA A 54 -6.01 7.42 35.40
N ALA A 55 -5.68 7.02 36.64
CA ALA A 55 -5.90 7.85 37.81
C ALA A 55 -5.09 9.16 37.78
N TRP A 56 -3.84 9.13 37.29
CA TRP A 56 -3.02 10.34 37.14
C TRP A 56 -3.56 11.28 36.07
N GLU A 57 -3.94 10.76 34.91
CA GLU A 57 -4.55 11.57 33.85
C GLU A 57 -5.90 12.18 34.28
N GLU A 58 -6.70 11.46 35.07
CA GLU A 58 -7.94 11.98 35.65
C GLU A 58 -7.73 13.21 36.56
N THR A 59 -6.51 13.42 37.06
CA THR A 59 -6.18 14.63 37.83
C THR A 59 -6.01 15.88 36.96
N VAL A 60 -5.60 15.72 35.70
CA VAL A 60 -5.15 16.81 34.83
C VAL A 60 -6.25 17.84 34.58
N PRO A 61 -7.49 17.48 34.15
CA PRO A 61 -8.52 18.49 33.88
C PRO A 61 -8.83 19.38 35.09
N LYS A 62 -8.86 18.79 36.29
CA LYS A 62 -9.15 19.52 37.53
C LYS A 62 -8.01 20.45 37.93
N ARG A 63 -6.76 19.98 37.80
CA ARG A 63 -5.57 20.77 38.15
C ARG A 63 -5.40 21.94 37.18
N VAL A 64 -5.53 21.70 35.88
CA VAL A 64 -5.47 22.74 34.85
C VAL A 64 -6.58 23.77 35.03
N ALA A 65 -7.82 23.35 35.28
CA ALA A 65 -8.94 24.27 35.52
C ALA A 65 -8.71 25.17 36.75
N ALA A 66 -8.18 24.62 37.83
CA ALA A 66 -7.87 25.41 39.03
C ALA A 66 -6.71 26.40 38.80
N VAL A 67 -5.65 26.00 38.10
CA VAL A 67 -4.60 26.96 37.69
C VAL A 67 -5.19 28.05 36.80
N PHE A 68 -6.16 27.72 35.95
CA PHE A 68 -6.83 28.69 35.10
C PHE A 68 -7.69 29.69 35.90
N GLU A 69 -8.36 29.23 36.96
CA GLU A 69 -9.23 30.05 37.80
C GLU A 69 -8.48 30.89 38.84
N SER A 70 -7.45 30.31 39.48
CA SER A 70 -6.78 30.93 40.65
C SER A 70 -5.27 31.07 40.50
N GLY A 71 -4.66 30.58 39.43
CA GLY A 71 -3.20 30.56 39.25
C GLY A 71 -2.47 29.54 40.13
N GLU A 72 -3.20 28.67 40.84
CA GLU A 72 -2.65 27.73 41.81
C GLU A 72 -3.02 26.28 41.45
N ASP A 73 -2.05 25.37 41.57
CA ASP A 73 -2.27 23.94 41.40
C ASP A 73 -2.89 23.35 42.68
N PRO A 74 -4.12 22.79 42.61
CA PRO A 74 -4.84 22.34 43.79
C PRO A 74 -4.21 21.06 44.36
N LYS A 75 -4.10 21.01 45.68
CA LYS A 75 -3.66 19.79 46.37
C LYS A 75 -4.77 18.73 46.34
N LEU A 76 -4.71 17.81 45.37
CA LEU A 76 -5.70 16.72 45.20
C LEU A 76 -5.40 15.46 46.04
N TYR A 77 -4.19 15.36 46.58
CA TYR A 77 -3.73 14.24 47.41
C TYR A 77 -2.71 14.74 48.44
N ASP A 78 -2.70 14.10 49.61
CA ASP A 78 -1.75 14.43 50.68
C ASP A 78 -0.42 13.68 50.54
N ASP A 79 -0.48 12.48 49.98
CA ASP A 79 0.63 11.54 49.87
C ASP A 79 0.55 10.78 48.54
N VAL A 80 1.64 10.81 47.78
CA VAL A 80 1.72 10.20 46.44
C VAL A 80 1.65 8.68 46.53
N ASP A 81 2.29 8.08 47.52
CA ASP A 81 2.31 6.62 47.70
C ASP A 81 0.92 6.10 48.05
N ALA A 82 0.17 6.79 48.90
CA ALA A 82 -1.21 6.46 49.22
C ALA A 82 -2.15 6.67 48.03
N PHE A 83 -1.91 7.68 47.19
CA PHE A 83 -2.64 7.87 45.94
C PHE A 83 -2.42 6.69 44.98
N ASN A 84 -1.15 6.35 44.75
CA ASN A 84 -0.71 5.24 43.89
C ASN A 84 -1.27 3.90 44.38
N ALA A 85 -1.18 3.61 45.68
CA ALA A 85 -1.71 2.38 46.27
C ALA A 85 -3.23 2.26 46.11
N ARG A 86 -3.97 3.37 46.24
CA ARG A 86 -5.41 3.39 45.98
C ARG A 86 -5.73 3.15 44.51
N ALA A 87 -5.03 3.82 43.60
CA ALA A 87 -5.21 3.64 42.16
C ALA A 87 -4.94 2.19 41.73
N ALA A 88 -3.86 1.58 42.23
CA ALA A 88 -3.58 0.16 42.01
C ALA A 88 -4.70 -0.74 42.58
N ALA A 89 -5.18 -0.48 43.80
CA ALA A 89 -6.26 -1.25 44.41
C ALA A 89 -7.59 -1.18 43.63
N GLU A 90 -7.86 -0.08 42.93
CA GLU A 90 -9.04 0.08 42.06
C GLU A 90 -9.05 -0.87 40.85
N ALA A 91 -7.90 -1.46 40.48
CA ALA A 91 -7.83 -2.49 39.46
C ALA A 91 -8.50 -3.82 39.91
N GLN A 92 -8.65 -4.04 41.22
CA GLN A 92 -9.22 -5.28 41.74
C GLN A 92 -10.68 -5.46 41.33
N GLY A 93 -10.99 -6.63 40.76
CA GLY A 93 -12.34 -6.96 40.30
C GLY A 93 -12.77 -6.27 39.01
N LYS A 94 -11.88 -5.52 38.35
CA LYS A 94 -12.08 -4.96 37.00
C LYS A 94 -11.50 -5.88 35.94
N THR A 95 -12.17 -5.93 34.79
CA THR A 95 -11.59 -6.56 33.60
C THR A 95 -10.52 -5.66 32.99
N THR A 96 -9.56 -6.25 32.29
CA THR A 96 -8.54 -5.49 31.57
C THR A 96 -9.15 -4.51 30.57
N ASP A 97 -10.22 -4.90 29.87
CA ASP A 97 -10.90 -4.01 28.92
C ASP A 97 -11.59 -2.81 29.60
N GLU A 98 -12.17 -2.99 30.79
CA GLU A 98 -12.70 -1.88 31.59
C GLU A 98 -11.60 -0.88 31.97
N LEU A 99 -10.40 -1.37 32.30
CA LEU A 99 -9.27 -0.53 32.68
C LEU A 99 -8.71 0.25 31.47
N PHE A 100 -8.56 -0.40 30.31
CA PHE A 100 -8.19 0.29 29.08
C PHE A 100 -9.24 1.34 28.66
N ALA A 101 -10.54 1.05 28.84
CA ALA A 101 -11.61 1.99 28.55
C ALA A 101 -11.57 3.21 29.49
N ARG A 102 -11.31 3.00 30.79
CA ARG A 102 -11.09 4.08 31.75
C ARG A 102 -9.91 4.96 31.35
N TRP A 103 -8.77 4.34 31.05
CA TRP A 103 -7.58 5.08 30.64
C TRP A 103 -7.80 5.87 29.34
N SER A 104 -8.48 5.29 28.35
CA SER A 104 -8.86 6.01 27.13
C SER A 104 -9.77 7.21 27.41
N ALA A 105 -10.74 7.08 28.30
CA ALA A 105 -11.61 8.19 28.67
C ALA A 105 -10.85 9.31 29.39
N ALA A 106 -9.91 8.96 30.27
CA ALA A 106 -9.02 9.93 30.92
C ALA A 106 -8.14 10.66 29.90
N HIS A 107 -7.56 9.91 28.96
CA HIS A 107 -6.70 10.45 27.91
C HIS A 107 -7.43 11.43 26.99
N GLU A 108 -8.65 11.08 26.56
CA GLU A 108 -9.47 12.00 25.76
C GLU A 108 -9.82 13.28 26.53
N ALA A 109 -10.04 13.19 27.85
CA ALA A 109 -10.25 14.36 28.69
C ALA A 109 -8.98 15.23 28.81
N VAL A 110 -7.78 14.63 28.86
CA VAL A 110 -6.51 15.36 28.78
C VAL A 110 -6.37 16.07 27.44
N LEU A 111 -6.62 15.38 26.32
CA LEU A 111 -6.54 15.98 24.99
C LEU A 111 -7.52 17.15 24.83
N GLU A 112 -8.74 17.03 25.35
CA GLU A 112 -9.72 18.11 25.35
C GLU A 112 -9.28 19.29 26.22
N THR A 113 -8.71 19.00 27.39
CA THR A 113 -8.11 20.02 28.26
C THR A 113 -7.03 20.80 27.50
N VAL A 114 -6.09 20.11 26.86
CA VAL A 114 -5.03 20.74 26.05
C VAL A 114 -5.64 21.55 24.90
N ARG A 115 -6.66 21.04 24.18
CA ARG A 115 -7.37 21.76 23.11
C ARG A 115 -8.03 23.05 23.61
N SER A 116 -8.46 23.11 24.87
CA SER A 116 -9.10 24.30 25.44
C SER A 116 -8.11 25.37 25.92
N LEU A 117 -6.82 25.06 26.08
CA LEU A 117 -5.81 26.00 26.56
C LEU A 117 -5.62 27.18 25.57
N PRO A 118 -5.50 28.43 26.05
CA PRO A 118 -5.04 29.54 25.22
C PRO A 118 -3.55 29.39 24.86
N GLU A 119 -3.11 30.00 23.76
CA GLU A 119 -1.70 29.92 23.31
C GLU A 119 -0.72 30.55 24.31
N ASP A 120 -1.20 31.51 25.11
CA ASP A 120 -0.45 32.18 26.19
C ASP A 120 -0.78 31.61 27.58
N ALA A 121 -1.26 30.36 27.66
CA ALA A 121 -1.53 29.68 28.92
C ALA A 121 -0.30 29.65 29.84
N ASP A 122 -0.56 29.64 31.15
CA ASP A 122 0.49 29.57 32.16
C ASP A 122 1.33 28.29 31.97
N LYS A 123 2.66 28.41 32.08
CA LYS A 123 3.60 27.29 31.98
C LYS A 123 3.21 26.14 32.92
N LEU A 124 2.68 26.44 34.10
CA LEU A 124 2.25 25.45 35.08
C LEU A 124 1.15 24.52 34.51
N MET A 125 0.27 25.02 33.64
CA MET A 125 -0.74 24.17 32.98
C MET A 125 -0.09 23.17 32.03
N PHE A 126 0.93 23.60 31.28
CA PHE A 126 1.70 22.71 30.41
C PHE A 126 2.48 21.68 31.22
N ASP A 127 3.13 22.11 32.31
CA ASP A 127 3.89 21.25 33.21
C ASP A 127 2.99 20.17 33.83
N ILE A 128 1.78 20.52 34.29
CA ILE A 128 0.80 19.55 34.82
C ILE A 128 0.45 18.49 33.77
N VAL A 129 0.19 18.90 32.53
CA VAL A 129 -0.11 17.94 31.47
C VAL A 129 1.09 17.03 31.22
N GLU A 130 2.29 17.59 31.07
CA GLU A 130 3.52 16.86 30.81
C GLU A 130 3.81 15.83 31.92
N TRP A 131 3.76 16.23 33.20
CA TRP A 131 4.02 15.36 34.35
C TRP A 131 3.10 14.16 34.44
N ASN A 132 1.91 14.22 33.84
CA ASN A 132 0.92 13.14 33.89
C ASN A 132 0.80 12.37 32.57
N THR A 133 1.56 12.76 31.55
CA THR A 133 1.53 12.14 30.22
C THR A 133 2.95 11.88 29.70
N THR A 134 3.48 12.75 28.84
CA THR A 134 4.76 12.59 28.15
C THR A 134 5.96 12.44 29.10
N GLY A 135 5.89 13.02 30.30
CA GLY A 135 6.89 12.89 31.35
C GLY A 135 6.72 11.66 32.26
N HIS A 136 5.61 10.93 32.17
CA HIS A 136 5.27 9.82 33.06
C HIS A 136 5.12 8.47 32.34
N TYR A 137 4.56 8.44 31.13
CA TYR A 137 4.51 7.22 30.32
C TYR A 137 5.86 6.51 30.19
N PRO A 138 7.01 7.21 30.05
CA PRO A 138 8.31 6.55 29.96
C PRO A 138 8.67 5.67 31.15
N ASP A 139 8.18 6.00 32.36
CA ASP A 139 8.48 5.23 33.58
C ASP A 139 7.92 3.80 33.52
N HIS A 140 6.86 3.60 32.72
CA HIS A 140 6.16 2.32 32.59
C HIS A 140 6.73 1.40 31.50
N PHE A 141 7.77 1.83 30.76
CA PHE A 141 8.48 0.90 29.87
C PHE A 141 9.23 -0.18 30.66
N ALA A 142 9.62 0.09 31.92
CA ALA A 142 10.18 -0.92 32.81
C ALA A 142 9.15 -2.00 33.18
N ASP A 143 7.87 -1.66 33.31
CA ASP A 143 6.80 -2.63 33.52
C ASP A 143 6.55 -3.50 32.29
N ILE A 144 6.63 -2.90 31.09
CA ILE A 144 6.58 -3.65 29.83
C ILE A 144 7.76 -4.61 29.74
N ASP A 145 8.97 -4.15 30.05
CA ASP A 145 10.18 -4.98 30.08
C ASP A 145 10.01 -6.17 31.04
N ALA A 146 9.55 -5.90 32.27
CA ALA A 146 9.28 -6.94 33.26
C ALA A 146 8.17 -7.93 32.82
N ALA A 147 7.28 -7.49 31.93
CA ALA A 147 6.21 -8.32 31.37
C ALA A 147 6.64 -9.09 30.11
N ILE A 148 7.78 -8.82 29.50
CA ILE A 148 8.32 -9.65 28.43
C ILE A 148 8.98 -10.88 29.07
N ARG A 149 8.69 -12.09 28.58
CA ARG A 149 9.31 -13.34 29.07
C ARG A 149 9.96 -14.15 27.97
N THR A 150 9.39 -14.09 26.78
CA THR A 150 9.79 -14.92 25.65
C THR A 150 10.02 -14.07 24.41
N LYS A 151 10.68 -14.68 23.42
CA LYS A 151 10.80 -14.09 22.09
C LYS A 151 9.43 -13.90 21.42
N ASP A 152 8.43 -14.69 21.80
CA ASP A 152 7.07 -14.57 21.25
C ASP A 152 6.37 -13.31 21.78
N ASP A 153 6.65 -12.90 23.03
CA ASP A 153 6.18 -11.63 23.57
C ASP A 153 6.81 -10.44 22.80
N LEU A 154 8.13 -10.48 22.57
CA LEU A 154 8.82 -9.47 21.74
C LEU A 154 8.31 -9.46 20.30
N PHE A 155 8.10 -10.63 19.71
CA PHE A 155 7.52 -10.76 18.39
C PHE A 155 6.13 -10.12 18.33
N GLY A 156 5.28 -10.37 19.33
CA GLY A 156 3.96 -9.76 19.44
C GLY A 156 4.00 -8.22 19.49
N LEU A 157 4.91 -7.65 20.29
CA LEU A 157 5.14 -6.21 20.39
C LEU A 157 5.53 -5.59 19.05
N VAL A 158 6.52 -6.21 18.40
CA VAL A 158 7.02 -5.79 17.08
C VAL A 158 5.94 -5.88 16.02
N GLN A 159 5.30 -7.05 15.88
CA GLN A 159 4.29 -7.30 14.84
C GLN A 159 3.05 -6.43 14.98
N THR A 160 2.56 -6.22 16.22
CA THR A 160 1.36 -5.40 16.45
C THR A 160 1.55 -3.97 15.93
N ASN A 161 2.70 -3.37 16.20
CA ASN A 161 3.02 -2.02 15.75
C ASN A 161 3.40 -1.99 14.26
N TRP A 162 4.18 -2.97 13.80
CA TRP A 162 4.57 -3.12 12.41
C TRP A 162 3.37 -3.18 11.48
N ILE A 163 2.39 -4.03 11.79
CA ILE A 163 1.20 -4.19 10.95
C ILE A 163 0.47 -2.86 10.80
N ALA A 164 0.26 -2.10 11.87
CA ALA A 164 -0.37 -0.78 11.77
C ALA A 164 0.46 0.18 10.89
N PHE A 165 1.77 0.22 11.10
CA PHE A 165 2.71 1.10 10.39
C PHE A 165 2.75 0.80 8.89
N ARG A 166 3.02 -0.47 8.55
CA ARG A 166 3.17 -0.93 7.17
C ARG A 166 1.88 -0.81 6.37
N LEU A 167 0.72 -0.99 7.01
CA LEU A 167 -0.57 -0.80 6.39
C LEU A 167 -0.92 0.67 6.17
N ALA A 168 -0.51 1.56 7.07
CA ALA A 168 -0.64 2.99 6.86
C ALA A 168 0.22 3.45 5.67
N ILE A 169 1.47 2.97 5.56
CA ILE A 169 2.34 3.21 4.40
C ILE A 169 1.69 2.74 3.09
N GLY A 170 1.14 1.51 3.08
CA GLY A 170 0.42 0.99 1.91
C GLY A 170 -0.78 1.87 1.54
N ALA A 171 -1.49 2.41 2.52
CA ALA A 171 -2.65 3.26 2.29
C ALA A 171 -2.31 4.65 1.74
N ILE A 172 -1.10 5.18 1.97
CA ILE A 172 -0.64 6.42 1.34
C ILE A 172 -0.67 6.28 -0.19
N GLY A 173 -0.28 5.11 -0.71
CA GLY A 173 -0.18 4.83 -2.15
C GLY A 173 1.15 5.31 -2.74
N LEU A 174 1.70 4.56 -3.71
CA LEU A 174 3.05 4.78 -4.23
C LEU A 174 3.32 6.23 -4.68
N PRO A 175 2.45 6.90 -5.46
CA PRO A 175 2.74 8.26 -5.93
C PRO A 175 2.84 9.28 -4.79
N ALA A 176 2.03 9.10 -3.73
CA ALA A 176 1.99 10.03 -2.61
C ALA A 176 3.14 9.85 -1.63
N LEU A 177 3.94 8.79 -1.76
CA LEU A 177 5.15 8.64 -0.96
C LEU A 177 6.22 9.69 -1.29
N GLU A 178 6.13 10.35 -2.44
CA GLU A 178 7.01 11.47 -2.80
C GLU A 178 6.62 12.79 -2.11
N ASN A 179 5.45 12.84 -1.44
CA ASN A 179 5.01 14.04 -0.74
C ASN A 179 5.83 14.27 0.52
N ALA A 180 6.01 15.55 0.87
CA ALA A 180 6.69 15.95 2.09
C ALA A 180 5.86 15.61 3.34
N THR A 181 6.54 15.15 4.38
CA THR A 181 6.04 14.99 5.74
C THR A 181 6.19 16.30 6.53
N SER A 182 5.69 16.32 7.76
CA SER A 182 5.85 17.47 8.67
C SER A 182 7.29 17.76 9.07
N SER A 183 8.21 16.79 8.95
CA SER A 183 9.63 16.96 9.26
C SER A 183 10.47 17.46 8.08
N GLY A 184 9.86 17.59 6.89
CA GLY A 184 10.53 18.05 5.67
C GLY A 184 11.17 16.92 4.84
N TRP A 185 11.10 15.69 5.30
CA TRP A 185 11.40 14.48 4.52
C TRP A 185 10.25 14.15 3.56
N THR A 186 10.47 13.29 2.58
CA THR A 186 9.35 12.62 1.89
C THR A 186 8.87 11.42 2.71
N TYR A 187 7.63 10.97 2.50
CA TYR A 187 7.17 9.72 3.10
C TYR A 187 8.02 8.52 2.67
N LYS A 188 8.55 8.52 1.44
CA LYS A 188 9.52 7.53 0.96
C LYS A 188 10.81 7.55 1.78
N ASP A 189 11.30 8.73 2.16
CA ASP A 189 12.47 8.86 3.02
C ASP A 189 12.21 8.29 4.42
N LEU A 190 11.04 8.55 4.99
CA LEU A 190 10.61 7.97 6.26
C LEU A 190 10.56 6.43 6.20
N VAL A 191 10.03 5.86 5.12
CA VAL A 191 10.00 4.40 4.89
C VAL A 191 11.43 3.84 4.83
N ALA A 192 12.34 4.49 4.10
CA ALA A 192 13.74 4.05 4.03
C ALA A 192 14.47 4.18 5.36
N HIS A 193 14.20 5.25 6.11
CA HIS A 193 14.70 5.46 7.46
C HIS A 193 14.28 4.32 8.39
N ALA A 194 13.00 3.96 8.41
CA ALA A 194 12.51 2.81 9.17
C ALA A 194 13.22 1.51 8.76
N ALA A 195 13.36 1.26 7.45
CA ALA A 195 14.06 0.08 6.94
C ALA A 195 15.52 0.00 7.41
N ALA A 196 16.23 1.13 7.40
CA ALA A 196 17.62 1.20 7.79
C ALA A 196 17.82 0.92 9.29
N TRP A 197 16.93 1.40 10.16
CA TRP A 197 16.96 1.09 11.59
C TRP A 197 16.61 -0.38 11.87
N GLU A 198 15.67 -0.97 11.12
CA GLU A 198 15.36 -2.40 11.22
C GLU A 198 16.53 -3.30 10.80
N ASP A 199 17.19 -2.96 9.70
CA ASP A 199 18.39 -3.67 9.27
C ASP A 199 19.54 -3.51 10.27
N HIS A 200 19.65 -2.34 10.89
CA HIS A 200 20.63 -2.08 11.92
C HIS A 200 20.41 -2.95 13.17
N ILE A 201 19.16 -3.07 13.67
CA ILE A 201 18.88 -3.97 14.79
C ILE A 201 19.07 -5.45 14.40
N ALA A 202 18.68 -5.86 13.19
CA ALA A 202 18.94 -7.21 12.69
C ALA A 202 20.45 -7.52 12.70
N MET A 203 21.28 -6.60 12.23
CA MET A 203 22.74 -6.69 12.28
C MET A 203 23.26 -6.83 13.72
N ARG A 204 22.75 -6.05 14.66
CA ARG A 204 23.18 -6.08 16.07
C ARG A 204 22.83 -7.40 16.76
N LEU A 205 21.60 -7.89 16.57
CA LEU A 205 21.15 -9.17 17.09
C LEU A 205 21.98 -10.32 16.51
N LYS A 206 22.23 -10.29 15.19
CA LYS A 206 23.11 -11.24 14.50
C LYS A 206 24.52 -11.23 15.08
N GLY A 207 25.10 -10.05 15.22
CA GLY A 207 26.45 -9.85 15.75
C GLY A 207 26.59 -10.37 17.18
N MET A 208 25.61 -10.12 18.05
CA MET A 208 25.58 -10.71 19.40
C MET A 208 25.53 -12.23 19.37
N ARG A 209 24.66 -12.81 18.52
CA ARG A 209 24.55 -14.27 18.40
C ARG A 209 25.86 -14.89 17.92
N GLU A 210 26.48 -14.32 16.89
CA GLU A 210 27.69 -14.88 16.26
C GLU A 210 28.93 -14.74 17.13
N THR A 211 29.06 -13.64 17.88
CA THR A 211 30.24 -13.36 18.71
C THR A 211 30.07 -13.81 20.16
N GLY A 212 28.84 -14.04 20.61
CA GLY A 212 28.49 -14.31 22.00
C GLY A 212 28.52 -13.07 22.91
N ALA A 213 28.84 -11.89 22.37
CA ALA A 213 28.91 -10.63 23.10
C ALA A 213 27.58 -10.28 23.78
N GLU A 214 27.65 -9.58 24.91
CA GLU A 214 26.47 -9.13 25.66
C GLU A 214 25.81 -7.89 25.04
N THR A 215 26.56 -7.14 24.23
CA THR A 215 26.09 -5.96 23.49
C THR A 215 26.77 -5.87 22.13
N TYR A 216 26.15 -5.16 21.20
CA TYR A 216 26.78 -4.77 19.93
C TYR A 216 26.76 -3.24 19.75
N PRO A 217 27.85 -2.62 19.24
CA PRO A 217 27.90 -1.18 18.99
C PRO A 217 26.70 -0.71 18.16
N GLY A 218 26.19 0.48 18.49
CA GLY A 218 25.17 1.17 17.70
C GLY A 218 25.81 2.13 16.69
N VAL A 219 24.98 3.01 16.15
CA VAL A 219 25.43 4.16 15.36
C VAL A 219 25.93 5.26 16.30
N ASP A 220 27.11 5.82 16.02
CA ASP A 220 27.70 6.90 16.82
C ASP A 220 27.00 8.25 16.62
N ASP A 221 26.59 8.55 15.38
CA ASP A 221 25.87 9.77 14.99
C ASP A 221 24.61 9.41 14.20
N ALA A 222 23.47 9.42 14.89
CA ALA A 222 22.17 9.08 14.30
C ALA A 222 21.74 10.10 13.23
N ASP A 223 22.11 11.37 13.36
CA ASP A 223 21.72 12.41 12.39
C ASP A 223 22.49 12.22 11.07
N ALA A 224 23.80 11.95 11.15
CA ALA A 224 24.60 11.62 9.98
C ALA A 224 24.10 10.35 9.29
N PHE A 225 23.78 9.30 10.06
CA PHE A 225 23.21 8.06 9.53
C PHE A 225 21.87 8.29 8.82
N ASN A 226 20.95 9.03 9.44
CA ASN A 226 19.66 9.35 8.84
C ASN A 226 19.83 10.18 7.56
N ALA A 227 20.71 11.19 7.56
CA ALA A 227 21.00 12.00 6.38
C ALA A 227 21.55 11.15 5.21
N ASP A 228 22.43 10.19 5.50
CA ASP A 228 22.96 9.25 4.50
C ASP A 228 21.88 8.32 3.95
N VAL A 229 20.90 7.90 4.77
CA VAL A 229 19.73 7.13 4.30
C VAL A 229 18.89 7.97 3.35
N VAL A 230 18.55 9.21 3.73
CA VAL A 230 17.76 10.15 2.92
C VAL A 230 18.47 10.52 1.61
N GLU A 231 19.80 10.64 1.60
CA GLU A 231 20.51 10.89 0.34
C GLU A 231 20.39 9.69 -0.62
N ARG A 232 20.46 8.47 -0.09
CA ARG A 232 20.38 7.22 -0.87
C ARG A 232 19.00 6.92 -1.44
N THR A 233 17.93 7.55 -0.95
CA THR A 233 16.56 7.37 -1.50
C THR A 233 16.32 8.18 -2.77
N ARG A 234 17.15 9.19 -3.06
CA ARG A 234 16.96 10.08 -4.20
C ARG A 234 16.95 9.30 -5.52
N GLY A 235 15.93 9.55 -6.33
CA GLY A 235 15.74 8.89 -7.63
C GLY A 235 15.33 7.41 -7.56
N ARG A 236 15.21 6.81 -6.36
CA ARG A 236 14.69 5.43 -6.21
C ARG A 236 13.17 5.40 -6.32
N ALA A 237 12.65 4.32 -6.89
CA ALA A 237 11.22 4.08 -6.96
C ALA A 237 10.68 3.71 -5.57
N ALA A 238 9.52 4.29 -5.19
CA ALA A 238 8.91 4.03 -3.88
C ALA A 238 8.61 2.54 -3.64
N ALA A 239 8.24 1.78 -4.69
CA ALA A 239 8.01 0.34 -4.60
C ALA A 239 9.27 -0.45 -4.18
N ASP A 240 10.46 0.00 -4.61
CA ASP A 240 11.71 -0.65 -4.21
C ASP A 240 12.06 -0.37 -2.74
N VAL A 241 11.78 0.85 -2.27
CA VAL A 241 12.00 1.24 -0.88
C VAL A 241 11.06 0.51 0.07
N ILE A 242 9.79 0.33 -0.33
CA ILE A 242 8.85 -0.51 0.43
C ILE A 242 9.33 -1.97 0.49
N ARG A 243 9.82 -2.52 -0.61
CA ARG A 243 10.33 -3.90 -0.65
C ARG A 243 11.57 -4.07 0.24
N GLU A 244 12.42 -3.05 0.32
CA GLU A 244 13.55 -3.01 1.24
C GLU A 244 13.09 -2.98 2.70
N LEU A 245 12.07 -2.18 3.01
CA LEU A 245 11.43 -2.16 4.33
C LEU A 245 10.89 -3.55 4.71
N ASP A 246 10.14 -4.19 3.81
CA ASP A 246 9.61 -5.54 4.06
C ASP A 246 10.74 -6.57 4.27
N ALA A 247 11.81 -6.51 3.47
CA ALA A 247 12.94 -7.42 3.60
C ALA A 247 13.78 -7.17 4.86
N ALA A 248 13.93 -5.91 5.30
CA ALA A 248 14.58 -5.56 6.56
C ALA A 248 13.80 -6.13 7.74
N HIS A 249 12.47 -6.02 7.69
CA HIS A 249 11.58 -6.59 8.67
C HIS A 249 11.68 -8.11 8.77
N GLU A 250 11.68 -8.81 7.63
CA GLU A 250 11.88 -10.27 7.60
C GLU A 250 13.20 -10.68 8.23
N ARG A 251 14.30 -9.95 7.95
CA ARG A 251 15.61 -10.21 8.55
C ARG A 251 15.58 -9.99 10.06
N MET A 252 15.02 -8.88 10.52
CA MET A 252 14.91 -8.55 11.93
C MET A 252 14.08 -9.61 12.68
N ILE A 253 12.95 -10.04 12.12
CA ILE A 253 12.13 -11.11 12.71
C ILE A 253 12.88 -12.44 12.75
N ALA A 254 13.60 -12.80 11.69
CA ALA A 254 14.42 -14.01 11.67
C ALA A 254 15.47 -13.99 12.79
N GLU A 255 16.07 -12.84 13.07
CA GLU A 255 17.04 -12.65 14.15
C GLU A 255 16.38 -12.70 15.54
N LEU A 256 15.24 -12.04 15.72
CA LEU A 256 14.44 -12.06 16.94
C LEU A 256 14.01 -13.49 17.31
N GLN A 257 13.63 -14.31 16.32
CA GLN A 257 13.25 -15.70 16.51
C GLN A 257 14.38 -16.60 17.03
N GLN A 258 15.64 -16.15 17.00
CA GLN A 258 16.79 -16.89 17.52
C GLN A 258 17.10 -16.56 18.99
N LEU A 259 16.38 -15.62 19.61
CA LEU A 259 16.61 -15.24 21.00
C LEU A 259 16.15 -16.33 21.98
N THR A 260 16.88 -16.48 23.07
CA THR A 260 16.47 -17.29 24.23
C THR A 260 15.98 -16.37 25.36
N PRO A 261 15.11 -16.84 26.26
CA PRO A 261 14.67 -16.06 27.42
C PRO A 261 15.81 -15.45 28.23
N GLU A 262 16.90 -16.18 28.44
CA GLU A 262 18.08 -15.70 29.17
C GLU A 262 18.76 -14.54 28.45
N ARG A 263 18.81 -14.59 27.11
CA ARG A 263 19.42 -13.53 26.30
C ARG A 263 18.57 -12.27 26.24
N ILE A 264 17.24 -12.39 26.34
CA ILE A 264 16.32 -11.25 26.32
C ILE A 264 16.59 -10.31 27.50
N HIS A 265 16.77 -10.86 28.71
CA HIS A 265 16.97 -10.08 29.94
C HIS A 265 18.44 -9.91 30.36
N ALA A 266 19.38 -10.45 29.58
CA ALA A 266 20.79 -10.24 29.83
C ALA A 266 21.16 -8.74 29.75
N ASN A 267 22.19 -8.35 30.50
CA ASN A 267 22.74 -6.99 30.51
C ASN A 267 21.66 -5.89 30.67
N ASN A 268 20.86 -6.00 31.74
CA ASN A 268 19.77 -5.06 32.06
C ASN A 268 18.77 -4.90 30.91
N SER A 269 18.30 -6.03 30.35
CA SER A 269 17.33 -6.08 29.25
C SER A 269 17.72 -5.24 28.03
N TRP A 270 19.02 -5.16 27.73
CA TRP A 270 19.53 -4.38 26.60
C TRP A 270 18.82 -4.73 25.29
N VAL A 271 18.55 -6.02 25.06
CA VAL A 271 17.86 -6.52 23.86
C VAL A 271 16.46 -5.90 23.74
N VAL A 272 15.70 -5.88 24.83
CA VAL A 272 14.37 -5.26 24.86
C VAL A 272 14.46 -3.78 24.49
N GLY A 273 15.41 -3.06 25.10
CA GLY A 273 15.62 -1.63 24.84
C GLY A 273 15.97 -1.33 23.39
N VAL A 274 16.93 -2.06 22.79
CA VAL A 274 17.34 -1.79 21.40
C VAL A 274 16.32 -2.25 20.38
N VAL A 275 15.58 -3.34 20.64
CA VAL A 275 14.46 -3.74 19.78
C VAL A 275 13.36 -2.68 19.84
N ALA A 276 13.02 -2.16 21.03
CA ALA A 276 12.05 -1.07 21.16
C ALA A 276 12.47 0.18 20.36
N SER A 277 13.73 0.59 20.53
CA SER A 277 14.31 1.78 19.92
C SER A 277 14.31 1.76 18.40
N ASP A 278 14.48 0.58 17.79
CA ASP A 278 14.65 0.46 16.34
C ASP A 278 13.38 -0.12 15.64
N THR A 279 12.37 -0.58 16.41
CA THR A 279 11.13 -1.20 15.88
C THR A 279 9.84 -0.61 16.47
N TYR A 280 9.13 -1.29 17.38
CA TYR A 280 7.79 -0.92 17.83
C TYR A 280 7.70 0.44 18.51
N GLY A 281 8.72 0.84 19.29
CA GLY A 281 8.81 2.18 19.86
C GLY A 281 9.04 3.23 18.77
N HIS A 282 9.88 2.90 17.78
CA HIS A 282 10.20 3.77 16.65
C HIS A 282 9.01 3.98 15.70
N TYR A 283 8.31 2.91 15.29
CA TYR A 283 7.10 3.02 14.46
C TYR A 283 6.07 3.91 15.12
N ALA A 284 5.91 3.78 16.45
CA ALA A 284 4.94 4.55 17.21
C ALA A 284 5.24 6.06 17.18
N GLN A 285 6.51 6.46 17.16
CA GLN A 285 6.90 7.86 17.00
C GLN A 285 6.45 8.44 15.65
N HIS A 286 6.47 7.61 14.59
CA HIS A 286 6.08 8.03 13.24
C HIS A 286 4.59 7.84 12.91
N PHE A 287 3.77 7.27 13.80
CA PHE A 287 2.37 7.01 13.48
C PHE A 287 1.60 8.28 13.09
N ASP A 288 1.68 9.37 13.85
CA ASP A 288 0.95 10.59 13.48
C ASP A 288 1.42 11.16 12.13
N GLU A 289 2.71 11.08 11.85
CA GLU A 289 3.30 11.54 10.59
C GLU A 289 2.77 10.71 9.41
N VAL A 290 2.83 9.37 9.50
CA VAL A 290 2.37 8.44 8.45
C VAL A 290 0.84 8.48 8.30
N PHE A 291 0.08 8.47 9.39
CA PHE A 291 -1.39 8.53 9.35
C PHE A 291 -1.93 9.90 8.92
N ALA A 292 -1.10 10.94 8.85
CA ALA A 292 -1.49 12.21 8.25
C ALA A 292 -1.75 12.09 6.73
N ALA A 293 -1.08 11.18 6.03
CA ALA A 293 -1.24 10.98 4.59
C ALA A 293 -2.16 9.82 4.19
N VAL A 294 -2.67 9.06 5.17
CA VAL A 294 -3.70 8.04 4.93
C VAL A 294 -5.00 8.73 4.50
N PRO A 295 -5.67 8.30 3.40
CA PRO A 295 -6.92 8.90 2.96
C PRO A 295 -8.02 8.69 4.00
N LYS A 296 -8.59 9.79 4.49
CA LYS A 296 -9.65 9.80 5.51
C LYS A 296 -10.99 10.17 4.91
N LYS A 297 -11.01 10.85 3.76
CA LYS A 297 -12.25 11.24 3.07
C LYS A 297 -12.52 10.40 1.83
N PRO A 298 -13.79 10.22 1.42
CA PRO A 298 -14.12 9.51 0.19
C PRO A 298 -13.41 10.06 -1.06
N ALA A 299 -13.29 11.38 -1.17
CA ALA A 299 -12.62 12.02 -2.31
C ALA A 299 -11.13 11.67 -2.41
N GLU A 300 -10.42 11.66 -1.27
CA GLU A 300 -9.00 11.28 -1.17
C GLU A 300 -8.81 9.80 -1.51
N LEU A 301 -9.67 8.93 -0.97
CA LEU A 301 -9.60 7.49 -1.24
C LEU A 301 -9.87 7.18 -2.71
N LEU A 302 -10.86 7.83 -3.33
CA LEU A 302 -11.15 7.70 -4.76
C LEU A 302 -9.98 8.19 -5.62
N GLU A 303 -9.24 9.20 -5.18
CA GLU A 303 -8.02 9.64 -5.86
C GLU A 303 -6.94 8.56 -5.83
N ARG A 304 -6.67 7.96 -4.66
CA ARG A 304 -5.72 6.83 -4.55
C ARG A 304 -6.12 5.64 -5.39
N MET A 305 -7.41 5.29 -5.39
CA MET A 305 -7.94 4.23 -6.25
C MET A 305 -7.69 4.52 -7.73
N ARG A 306 -7.86 5.77 -8.19
CA ARG A 306 -7.60 6.14 -9.60
C ARG A 306 -6.11 6.10 -9.93
N GLU A 307 -5.27 6.55 -9.01
CA GLU A 307 -3.81 6.54 -9.16
C GLU A 307 -3.26 5.12 -9.32
N GLY A 308 -3.78 4.15 -8.56
CA GLY A 308 -3.39 2.74 -8.70
C GLY A 308 -4.03 2.02 -9.88
N TRP A 309 -5.31 2.27 -10.16
CA TRP A 309 -6.03 1.60 -11.25
C TRP A 309 -5.47 1.93 -12.63
N ARG A 310 -5.14 3.21 -12.87
CA ARG A 310 -4.68 3.69 -14.18
C ARG A 310 -3.45 2.95 -14.73
N PRO A 311 -2.31 2.83 -14.03
CA PRO A 311 -1.15 2.10 -14.53
C PRO A 311 -1.46 0.62 -14.74
N PHE A 312 -2.11 -0.04 -13.78
CA PHE A 312 -2.49 -1.45 -13.88
C PHE A 312 -3.35 -1.73 -15.11
N ARG A 313 -4.44 -0.96 -15.29
CA ARG A 313 -5.36 -1.12 -16.42
C ARG A 313 -4.73 -0.76 -17.76
N ARG A 314 -3.83 0.24 -17.80
CA ARG A 314 -3.05 0.56 -19.01
C ARG A 314 -2.08 -0.56 -19.39
N GLY A 315 -1.40 -1.17 -18.42
CA GLY A 315 -0.57 -2.34 -18.65
C GLY A 315 -1.38 -3.48 -19.26
N LEU A 316 -2.53 -3.78 -18.65
CA LEU A 316 -3.46 -4.80 -19.15
C LEU A 316 -3.96 -4.51 -20.58
N ASN A 317 -4.30 -3.25 -20.88
CA ASN A 317 -4.67 -2.83 -22.24
C ASN A 317 -3.54 -3.05 -23.26
N ARG A 318 -2.29 -2.78 -22.89
CA ARG A 318 -1.13 -2.99 -23.78
C ARG A 318 -0.82 -4.46 -24.00
N LEU A 319 -1.16 -5.32 -23.03
CA LEU A 319 -0.96 -6.76 -23.14
C LEU A 319 -1.90 -7.39 -24.18
N GLY A 320 -3.16 -6.96 -24.23
CA GLY A 320 -4.20 -7.55 -25.09
C GLY A 320 -4.83 -8.80 -24.47
N LEU A 321 -5.75 -9.44 -25.19
CA LEU A 321 -6.57 -10.55 -24.69
C LEU A 321 -5.95 -11.92 -24.97
N VAL A 322 -5.28 -12.10 -26.11
CA VAL A 322 -4.62 -13.34 -26.52
C VAL A 322 -3.62 -13.82 -25.45
N PRO A 323 -2.73 -12.98 -24.91
CA PRO A 323 -1.81 -13.41 -23.87
C PRO A 323 -2.50 -13.77 -22.56
N LEU A 324 -3.78 -13.43 -22.35
CA LEU A 324 -4.43 -13.69 -21.07
C LEU A 324 -4.62 -15.18 -20.76
N SER A 325 -4.60 -16.02 -21.80
CA SER A 325 -4.59 -17.47 -21.67
C SER A 325 -3.21 -18.05 -21.32
N GLU A 326 -2.14 -17.25 -21.39
CA GLU A 326 -0.80 -17.64 -20.95
C GLU A 326 -0.67 -17.56 -19.43
N LYS A 327 0.40 -18.18 -18.91
CA LYS A 327 0.67 -18.21 -17.48
C LYS A 327 1.50 -17.00 -17.04
N THR A 328 1.14 -16.44 -15.89
CA THR A 328 1.93 -15.42 -15.20
C THR A 328 3.19 -16.05 -14.58
N PRO A 329 4.18 -15.25 -14.12
CA PRO A 329 5.32 -15.77 -13.36
C PRO A 329 4.92 -16.58 -12.11
N ALA A 330 3.76 -16.31 -11.51
CA ALA A 330 3.21 -17.07 -10.38
C ALA A 330 2.53 -18.40 -10.80
N GLY A 331 2.41 -18.69 -12.10
CA GLY A 331 1.89 -19.96 -12.61
C GLY A 331 0.36 -20.02 -12.78
N TRP A 332 -0.36 -18.93 -12.56
CA TRP A 332 -1.79 -18.81 -12.88
C TRP A 332 -1.97 -18.37 -14.33
N THR A 333 -3.12 -18.61 -14.97
CA THR A 333 -3.41 -17.85 -16.20
C THR A 333 -3.60 -16.38 -15.83
N TYR A 334 -3.29 -15.44 -16.73
CA TYR A 334 -3.65 -14.04 -16.45
C TYR A 334 -5.16 -13.89 -16.23
N LYS A 335 -6.00 -14.65 -16.95
CA LYS A 335 -7.45 -14.71 -16.66
C LYS A 335 -7.78 -15.15 -15.23
N GLY A 336 -7.01 -16.08 -14.67
CA GLY A 336 -7.11 -16.51 -13.27
C GLY A 336 -6.66 -15.43 -12.30
N MET A 337 -5.55 -14.76 -12.58
CA MET A 337 -5.09 -13.60 -11.81
C MET A 337 -6.12 -12.45 -11.82
N LEU A 338 -6.66 -12.09 -12.98
CA LEU A 338 -7.69 -11.05 -13.07
C LEU A 338 -8.99 -11.45 -12.36
N GLY A 339 -9.38 -12.72 -12.46
CA GLY A 339 -10.52 -13.28 -11.73
C GLY A 339 -10.32 -13.21 -10.22
N HIS A 340 -9.12 -13.51 -9.74
CA HIS A 340 -8.71 -13.36 -8.35
C HIS A 340 -8.82 -11.90 -7.86
N VAL A 341 -8.24 -10.95 -8.60
CA VAL A 341 -8.31 -9.52 -8.26
C VAL A 341 -9.77 -9.04 -8.23
N ALA A 342 -10.59 -9.45 -9.21
CA ALA A 342 -12.01 -9.13 -9.25
C ALA A 342 -12.79 -9.72 -8.06
N ASN A 343 -12.57 -10.99 -7.73
CA ASN A 343 -13.22 -11.69 -6.63
C ASN A 343 -13.01 -10.99 -5.27
N TRP A 344 -11.81 -10.48 -5.01
CA TRP A 344 -11.53 -9.79 -3.76
C TRP A 344 -12.19 -8.40 -3.71
N MET A 345 -12.22 -7.66 -4.82
CA MET A 345 -13.00 -6.42 -4.91
C MET A 345 -14.51 -6.66 -4.71
N GLU A 346 -15.04 -7.76 -5.26
CA GLU A 346 -16.46 -8.16 -5.12
C GLU A 346 -16.88 -8.43 -3.67
N LYS A 347 -15.93 -8.73 -2.77
CA LYS A 347 -16.21 -8.93 -1.33
C LYS A 347 -16.26 -7.62 -0.54
N ILE A 348 -15.75 -6.51 -1.08
CA ILE A 348 -15.73 -5.22 -0.36
C ILE A 348 -17.14 -4.79 0.07
N PRO A 349 -18.18 -4.81 -0.79
CA PRO A 349 -19.52 -4.37 -0.39
C PRO A 349 -20.08 -5.11 0.84
N ASP A 350 -19.83 -6.41 0.95
CA ASP A 350 -20.30 -7.22 2.08
C ASP A 350 -19.49 -6.97 3.36
N GLU A 351 -18.18 -6.72 3.23
CA GLU A 351 -17.29 -6.44 4.37
C GLU A 351 -17.38 -4.99 4.86
N MET A 352 -17.70 -4.04 3.98
CA MET A 352 -17.68 -2.60 4.28
C MET A 352 -18.49 -2.23 5.53
N PRO A 353 -19.74 -2.69 5.74
CA PRO A 353 -20.50 -2.39 6.96
C PRO A 353 -19.81 -2.84 8.25
N ASN A 354 -19.09 -3.97 8.22
CA ASN A 354 -18.34 -4.43 9.38
C ASN A 354 -17.16 -3.49 9.66
N ARG A 355 -16.40 -3.12 8.62
CA ARG A 355 -15.23 -2.25 8.77
C ARG A 355 -15.58 -0.84 9.20
N LEU A 356 -16.69 -0.29 8.70
CA LEU A 356 -17.24 0.99 9.15
C LEU A 356 -17.65 0.96 10.63
N ALA A 357 -18.05 -0.21 11.14
CA ALA A 357 -18.38 -0.41 12.53
C ALA A 357 -17.19 -0.87 13.41
N GLY A 358 -15.95 -0.76 12.89
CA GLY A 358 -14.74 -1.06 13.64
C GLY A 358 -14.47 -2.55 13.88
N ARG A 359 -15.14 -3.45 13.16
CA ARG A 359 -15.01 -4.91 13.31
C ARG A 359 -14.67 -5.58 11.98
N ARG A 360 -14.19 -6.81 12.02
CA ARG A 360 -14.00 -7.64 10.82
C ARG A 360 -15.19 -8.59 10.66
N GLY A 361 -15.57 -8.90 9.42
CA GLY A 361 -16.50 -9.99 9.16
C GLY A 361 -15.82 -11.36 9.26
N PRO A 362 -16.54 -12.44 8.90
CA PRO A 362 -15.98 -13.78 8.87
C PRO A 362 -14.74 -13.86 7.97
N THR A 363 -13.67 -14.51 8.47
CA THR A 363 -12.46 -14.73 7.67
C THR A 363 -12.74 -15.77 6.58
N PRO A 364 -12.63 -15.42 5.29
CA PRO A 364 -12.75 -16.39 4.22
C PRO A 364 -11.52 -17.32 4.19
N ASP A 365 -11.70 -18.51 3.62
CA ASP A 365 -10.57 -19.38 3.26
C ASP A 365 -9.88 -18.80 2.02
N VAL A 366 -8.86 -17.96 2.25
CA VAL A 366 -8.14 -17.23 1.20
C VAL A 366 -7.55 -18.18 0.16
N ASP A 367 -6.96 -19.29 0.59
CA ASP A 367 -6.32 -20.25 -0.32
C ASP A 367 -7.35 -20.97 -1.18
N ALA A 368 -8.48 -21.38 -0.61
CA ALA A 368 -9.56 -22.00 -1.37
C ALA A 368 -10.19 -21.04 -2.39
N GLU A 369 -10.40 -19.78 -2.01
CA GLU A 369 -10.91 -18.72 -2.90
C GLU A 369 -9.96 -18.47 -4.08
N ASN A 370 -8.66 -18.34 -3.78
CA ASN A 370 -7.63 -18.11 -4.79
C ASN A 370 -7.49 -19.32 -5.74
N ALA A 371 -7.48 -20.53 -5.19
CA ALA A 371 -7.42 -21.75 -6.00
C ALA A 371 -8.65 -21.92 -6.91
N ARG A 372 -9.84 -21.51 -6.44
CA ARG A 372 -11.06 -21.50 -7.26
C ARG A 372 -10.90 -20.55 -8.44
N GLU A 373 -10.53 -19.29 -8.20
CA GLU A 373 -10.38 -18.29 -9.27
C GLU A 373 -9.29 -18.66 -10.27
N ALA A 374 -8.16 -19.20 -9.79
CA ALA A 374 -7.10 -19.70 -10.64
C ALA A 374 -7.58 -20.83 -11.58
N LYS A 375 -8.40 -21.75 -11.06
CA LYS A 375 -8.97 -22.87 -11.83
C LYS A 375 -10.03 -22.41 -12.83
N GLU A 376 -10.97 -21.58 -12.40
CA GLU A 376 -12.02 -21.05 -13.28
C GLU A 376 -11.44 -20.16 -14.39
N GLY A 377 -10.34 -19.47 -14.10
CA GLY A 377 -9.58 -18.69 -15.07
C GLY A 377 -8.99 -19.51 -16.22
N GLU A 378 -8.89 -20.84 -16.13
CA GLU A 378 -8.42 -21.67 -17.25
C GLU A 378 -9.44 -21.78 -18.38
N THR A 379 -10.74 -21.71 -18.05
CA THR A 379 -11.84 -21.87 -19.02
C THR A 379 -12.62 -20.59 -19.29
N ARG A 380 -12.52 -19.57 -18.42
CA ARG A 380 -13.12 -18.24 -18.63
C ARG A 380 -12.61 -17.62 -19.94
N SER A 381 -13.45 -16.88 -20.66
CA SER A 381 -13.00 -16.11 -21.82
C SER A 381 -12.15 -14.90 -21.38
N ALA A 382 -11.25 -14.45 -22.22
CA ALA A 382 -10.44 -13.27 -21.92
C ALA A 382 -11.29 -12.00 -21.76
N HIS A 383 -12.34 -11.86 -22.58
CA HIS A 383 -13.32 -10.77 -22.48
C HIS A 383 -14.06 -10.74 -21.15
N ASP A 384 -14.55 -11.90 -20.68
CA ASP A 384 -15.30 -11.97 -19.42
C ASP A 384 -14.40 -11.66 -18.22
N ALA A 385 -13.13 -12.10 -18.26
CA ALA A 385 -12.17 -11.80 -17.20
C ALA A 385 -11.94 -10.29 -17.05
N VAL A 386 -11.69 -9.58 -18.16
CA VAL A 386 -11.50 -8.11 -18.15
C VAL A 386 -12.79 -7.39 -17.79
N SER A 387 -13.93 -7.82 -18.33
CA SER A 387 -15.23 -7.19 -18.05
C SER A 387 -15.64 -7.33 -16.58
N ARG A 388 -15.41 -8.50 -15.98
CA ARG A 388 -15.65 -8.73 -14.55
C ARG A 388 -14.76 -7.84 -13.69
N LEU A 389 -13.47 -7.74 -14.03
CA LEU A 389 -12.53 -6.86 -13.32
C LEU A 389 -12.99 -5.40 -13.35
N ASP A 390 -13.34 -4.88 -14.54
CA ASP A 390 -13.80 -3.50 -14.72
C ASP A 390 -15.11 -3.23 -13.94
N ALA A 391 -16.04 -4.21 -13.94
CA ALA A 391 -17.29 -4.12 -13.18
C ALA A 391 -17.09 -4.16 -11.66
N ALA A 392 -16.18 -5.02 -11.18
CA ALA A 392 -15.82 -5.12 -9.78
C ALA A 392 -15.18 -3.81 -9.28
N TYR A 393 -14.21 -3.24 -10.03
CA TYR A 393 -13.63 -1.95 -9.69
C TYR A 393 -14.68 -0.82 -9.68
N LYS A 394 -15.56 -0.77 -10.69
CA LYS A 394 -16.66 0.20 -10.73
C LYS A 394 -17.57 0.09 -9.50
N THR A 395 -17.88 -1.13 -9.05
CA THR A 395 -18.69 -1.37 -7.86
C THR A 395 -18.04 -0.77 -6.61
N VAL A 396 -16.73 -0.93 -6.45
CA VAL A 396 -15.98 -0.31 -5.33
C VAL A 396 -15.97 1.22 -5.45
N VAL A 397 -15.79 1.77 -6.66
CA VAL A 397 -15.87 3.22 -6.89
C VAL A 397 -17.23 3.78 -6.50
N ASP A 398 -18.32 3.14 -6.93
CA ASP A 398 -19.68 3.56 -6.60
C ASP A 398 -19.94 3.46 -5.08
N LEU A 399 -19.46 2.40 -4.44
CA LEU A 399 -19.54 2.21 -2.98
C LEU A 399 -18.83 3.33 -2.21
N VAL A 400 -17.57 3.63 -2.55
CA VAL A 400 -16.82 4.70 -1.87
C VAL A 400 -17.44 6.07 -2.15
N THR A 401 -17.94 6.30 -3.36
CA THR A 401 -18.65 7.54 -3.72
C THR A 401 -19.92 7.75 -2.88
N ALA A 402 -20.60 6.67 -2.48
CA ALA A 402 -21.80 6.73 -1.65
C ALA A 402 -21.54 6.98 -0.15
N LEU A 403 -20.28 6.96 0.30
CA LEU A 403 -19.95 7.23 1.70
C LEU A 403 -20.17 8.71 2.06
N PRO A 404 -20.53 9.04 3.32
CA PRO A 404 -20.71 10.42 3.75
C PRO A 404 -19.43 11.25 3.61
N ALA A 405 -19.47 12.33 2.83
CA ALA A 405 -18.31 13.17 2.56
C ALA A 405 -17.87 14.03 3.76
N ASP A 406 -18.77 14.28 4.70
CA ASP A 406 -18.55 15.11 5.89
C ASP A 406 -17.85 14.36 7.04
N ARG A 407 -17.71 13.03 6.94
CA ARG A 407 -17.14 12.18 8.00
C ARG A 407 -15.84 11.52 7.58
N ASP A 408 -15.00 11.24 8.56
CA ASP A 408 -13.81 10.42 8.32
C ASP A 408 -14.22 8.96 8.15
N ILE A 409 -13.58 8.30 7.19
CA ILE A 409 -13.68 6.85 6.98
C ILE A 409 -12.82 6.18 8.06
N PRO A 410 -13.38 5.26 8.88
CA PRO A 410 -12.59 4.48 9.81
C PRO A 410 -11.45 3.75 9.10
N PHE A 411 -10.25 3.73 9.71
CA PHE A 411 -9.07 3.16 9.06
C PHE A 411 -9.24 1.69 8.61
N LEU A 412 -10.01 0.87 9.34
CA LEU A 412 -10.32 -0.49 8.93
C LEU A 412 -11.09 -0.58 7.59
N ALA A 413 -11.93 0.41 7.29
CA ALA A 413 -12.66 0.53 6.03
C ALA A 413 -11.75 1.08 4.92
N THR A 414 -10.94 2.09 5.21
CA THR A 414 -9.89 2.56 4.29
C THR A 414 -8.98 1.41 3.89
N ARG A 415 -8.41 0.69 4.86
CA ARG A 415 -7.54 -0.48 4.66
C ARG A 415 -8.19 -1.54 3.80
N LEU A 416 -9.48 -1.85 3.99
CA LEU A 416 -10.19 -2.83 3.15
C LEU A 416 -10.14 -2.40 1.68
N VAL A 417 -10.49 -1.15 1.39
CA VAL A 417 -10.46 -0.65 0.01
C VAL A 417 -9.03 -0.65 -0.54
N VAL A 418 -8.05 -0.18 0.24
CA VAL A 418 -6.63 -0.20 -0.15
C VAL A 418 -6.19 -1.60 -0.52
N GLY A 419 -6.46 -2.56 0.37
CA GLY A 419 -6.01 -3.94 0.32
C GLY A 419 -6.51 -4.66 -0.93
N GLU A 420 -7.76 -4.43 -1.34
CA GLU A 420 -8.31 -5.10 -2.53
C GLU A 420 -8.29 -4.24 -3.81
N THR A 421 -7.77 -3.01 -3.75
CA THR A 421 -7.66 -2.13 -4.94
C THR A 421 -6.21 -1.74 -5.22
N TYR A 422 -5.81 -0.48 -4.99
CA TYR A 422 -4.51 0.02 -5.41
C TYR A 422 -3.33 -0.60 -4.68
N GLY A 423 -3.51 -1.17 -3.48
CA GLY A 423 -2.52 -2.04 -2.85
C GLY A 423 -2.34 -3.34 -3.65
N HIS A 424 -3.46 -4.02 -3.94
CA HIS A 424 -3.49 -5.27 -4.70
C HIS A 424 -2.96 -5.12 -6.14
N PHE A 425 -3.34 -4.03 -6.84
CA PHE A 425 -2.95 -3.80 -8.23
C PHE A 425 -1.43 -3.71 -8.40
N VAL A 426 -0.73 -3.15 -7.41
CA VAL A 426 0.73 -3.06 -7.43
C VAL A 426 1.36 -4.45 -7.41
N GLU A 427 0.82 -5.38 -6.64
CA GLU A 427 1.34 -6.76 -6.52
C GLU A 427 1.31 -7.49 -7.88
N HIS A 428 0.22 -7.31 -8.64
CA HIS A 428 0.05 -7.94 -9.96
C HIS A 428 0.56 -7.10 -11.14
N SER A 429 0.90 -5.82 -10.93
CA SER A 429 1.44 -4.97 -12.01
C SER A 429 2.75 -5.52 -12.54
N GLY A 430 3.60 -6.08 -11.66
CA GLY A 430 4.87 -6.70 -12.06
C GLY A 430 4.67 -7.93 -12.97
N GLU A 431 3.61 -8.71 -12.77
CA GLU A 431 3.28 -9.84 -13.64
C GLU A 431 2.90 -9.38 -15.05
N ILE A 432 2.07 -8.33 -15.14
CA ILE A 432 1.69 -7.73 -16.43
C ILE A 432 2.92 -7.12 -17.12
N GLU A 433 3.73 -6.34 -16.39
CA GLU A 433 4.94 -5.69 -16.92
C GLU A 433 6.02 -6.69 -17.38
N ALA A 434 6.04 -7.90 -16.82
CA ALA A 434 6.94 -8.97 -17.24
C ALA A 434 6.53 -9.58 -18.60
N ALA A 435 5.24 -9.52 -18.96
CA ALA A 435 4.75 -10.00 -20.25
C ALA A 435 4.70 -8.93 -21.35
N LEU A 436 4.85 -7.64 -21.01
CA LEU A 436 4.89 -6.58 -22.02
C LEU A 436 6.16 -6.68 -22.87
N PRO A 437 6.04 -6.63 -24.22
CA PRO A 437 7.20 -6.68 -25.11
C PRO A 437 8.07 -5.42 -24.93
N ARG A 438 9.39 -5.60 -24.88
CA ARG A 438 10.36 -4.51 -24.66
C ARG A 438 11.34 -4.34 -25.82
N THR A 439 11.71 -5.43 -26.46
CA THR A 439 12.65 -5.45 -27.60
C THR A 439 11.93 -5.66 -28.92
N ALA A 440 12.61 -5.37 -30.05
CA ALA A 440 12.10 -5.67 -31.39
C ALA A 440 11.65 -7.13 -31.53
N ASP A 441 12.45 -8.07 -30.99
CA ASP A 441 12.13 -9.49 -31.02
C ASP A 441 10.89 -9.84 -30.20
N ASP A 442 10.70 -9.23 -29.02
CA ASP A 442 9.52 -9.47 -28.20
C ASP A 442 8.25 -8.96 -28.89
N PHE A 443 8.33 -7.78 -29.52
CA PHE A 443 7.22 -7.23 -30.28
C PHE A 443 6.88 -8.09 -31.49
N ILE A 444 7.88 -8.54 -32.26
CA ILE A 444 7.64 -9.43 -33.41
C ILE A 444 6.99 -10.74 -32.95
N LYS A 445 7.47 -11.36 -31.85
CA LYS A 445 6.86 -12.57 -31.28
C LYS A 445 5.41 -12.33 -30.87
N THR A 446 5.12 -11.21 -30.23
CA THR A 446 3.77 -10.84 -29.78
C THR A 446 2.84 -10.59 -30.98
N ILE A 447 3.30 -9.81 -31.95
CA ILE A 447 2.61 -9.54 -33.22
C ILE A 447 2.30 -10.85 -33.94
N GLU A 448 3.27 -11.76 -34.05
CA GLU A 448 3.08 -13.04 -34.72
C GLU A 448 2.00 -13.93 -34.08
N LYS A 449 1.90 -13.93 -32.74
CA LYS A 449 0.89 -14.72 -32.01
C LYS A 449 -0.53 -14.30 -32.41
N VAL A 450 -0.76 -13.01 -32.63
CA VAL A 450 -2.07 -12.47 -33.01
C VAL A 450 -2.27 -12.46 -34.53
N TRP A 451 -1.21 -12.18 -35.29
CA TRP A 451 -1.23 -12.17 -36.75
C TRP A 451 -1.63 -13.52 -37.34
N LYS A 452 -1.07 -14.63 -36.84
CA LYS A 452 -1.31 -15.97 -37.37
C LYS A 452 -2.81 -16.35 -37.41
N PRO A 453 -3.58 -16.27 -36.31
CA PRO A 453 -5.01 -16.55 -36.35
C PRO A 453 -5.79 -15.52 -37.19
N PHE A 454 -5.46 -14.22 -37.09
CA PHE A 454 -6.08 -13.17 -37.92
C PHE A 454 -5.94 -13.47 -39.41
N ARG A 455 -4.73 -13.79 -39.85
CA ARG A 455 -4.44 -14.08 -41.25
C ARG A 455 -5.03 -15.41 -41.71
N ALA A 456 -5.06 -16.42 -40.84
CA ALA A 456 -5.63 -17.73 -41.13
C ALA A 456 -7.13 -17.64 -41.43
N VAL A 457 -7.91 -16.90 -40.63
CA VAL A 457 -9.35 -16.75 -40.87
C VAL A 457 -9.64 -16.01 -42.17
N ILE A 458 -8.83 -15.00 -42.51
CA ILE A 458 -8.92 -14.29 -43.81
C ILE A 458 -8.65 -15.27 -44.97
N ARG A 459 -7.66 -16.14 -44.83
CA ARG A 459 -7.33 -17.15 -45.85
C ARG A 459 -8.46 -18.16 -46.02
N GLU A 460 -9.05 -18.65 -44.93
CA GLU A 460 -10.10 -19.67 -44.94
C GLU A 460 -11.40 -19.19 -45.59
N ARG A 461 -11.71 -17.90 -45.48
CA ARG A 461 -12.88 -17.27 -46.16
C ARG A 461 -12.78 -17.33 -47.69
N GLY A 462 -11.58 -17.37 -48.25
CA GLY A 462 -11.35 -17.36 -49.69
C GLY A 462 -11.94 -16.13 -50.40
N ARG A 463 -11.93 -16.14 -51.74
CA ARG A 463 -12.41 -15.02 -52.55
C ARG A 463 -13.84 -14.60 -52.22
N ALA A 464 -14.74 -15.56 -52.08
CA ALA A 464 -16.17 -15.28 -51.85
C ALA A 464 -16.43 -14.69 -50.46
N GLY A 465 -15.78 -15.24 -49.41
CA GLY A 465 -15.97 -14.76 -48.05
C GLY A 465 -15.37 -13.37 -47.80
N LEU A 466 -14.45 -12.89 -48.63
CA LEU A 466 -13.92 -11.53 -48.55
C LEU A 466 -14.97 -10.46 -48.89
N THR A 467 -15.97 -10.77 -49.71
CA THR A 467 -17.05 -9.81 -50.02
C THR A 467 -18.27 -9.95 -49.11
N GLU A 468 -18.25 -10.92 -48.20
CA GLU A 468 -19.31 -11.09 -47.19
C GLU A 468 -19.18 -10.03 -46.11
N LYS A 469 -20.33 -9.61 -45.57
CA LYS A 469 -20.39 -8.66 -44.46
C LYS A 469 -20.13 -9.35 -43.12
N THR A 470 -19.34 -8.72 -42.28
CA THR A 470 -19.17 -9.05 -40.87
C THR A 470 -20.38 -8.57 -40.06
N SER A 471 -20.41 -8.89 -38.77
CA SER A 471 -21.45 -8.44 -37.84
C SER A 471 -21.49 -6.92 -37.66
N THR A 472 -20.42 -6.20 -37.97
CA THR A 472 -20.34 -4.72 -37.91
C THR A 472 -20.80 -4.05 -39.21
N GLY A 473 -21.13 -4.84 -40.25
CA GLY A 473 -21.67 -4.36 -41.53
C GLY A 473 -20.61 -4.02 -42.59
N TRP A 474 -19.33 -4.06 -42.23
CA TRP A 474 -18.19 -4.00 -43.15
C TRP A 474 -18.02 -5.32 -43.89
N THR A 475 -17.46 -5.31 -45.10
CA THR A 475 -17.02 -6.56 -45.72
C THR A 475 -15.72 -7.04 -45.09
N CYS A 476 -15.43 -8.34 -45.13
CA CYS A 476 -14.13 -8.84 -44.67
C CYS A 476 -12.96 -8.19 -45.44
N LYS A 477 -13.17 -7.84 -46.72
CA LYS A 477 -12.24 -7.01 -47.50
C LYS A 477 -12.03 -5.62 -46.87
N ASP A 478 -13.06 -4.95 -46.37
CA ASP A 478 -12.94 -3.65 -45.71
C ASP A 478 -12.10 -3.75 -44.43
N VAL A 479 -12.29 -4.85 -43.66
CA VAL A 479 -11.48 -5.18 -42.47
C VAL A 479 -10.01 -5.44 -42.83
N VAL A 480 -9.74 -6.02 -43.99
CA VAL A 480 -8.37 -6.13 -44.50
C VAL A 480 -7.82 -4.76 -44.89
N ALA A 481 -8.58 -3.96 -45.64
CA ALA A 481 -8.16 -2.68 -46.19
C ALA A 481 -7.73 -1.67 -45.10
N HIS A 482 -8.52 -1.50 -44.04
CA HIS A 482 -8.11 -0.59 -42.96
C HIS A 482 -6.99 -1.15 -42.07
N SER A 483 -6.91 -2.48 -41.91
CA SER A 483 -5.79 -3.12 -41.20
C SER A 483 -4.47 -2.89 -41.91
N ILE A 484 -4.46 -2.93 -43.24
CA ILE A 484 -3.32 -2.49 -44.07
C ILE A 484 -2.95 -1.05 -43.73
N GLY A 485 -3.93 -0.14 -43.77
CA GLY A 485 -3.69 1.28 -43.47
C GLY A 485 -3.01 1.49 -42.11
N TRP A 486 -3.51 0.87 -41.04
CA TRP A 486 -2.89 1.01 -39.71
C TRP A 486 -1.48 0.41 -39.61
N MET A 487 -1.18 -0.67 -40.34
CA MET A 487 0.20 -1.17 -40.43
C MET A 487 1.11 -0.18 -41.18
N GLU A 488 0.65 0.40 -42.28
CA GLU A 488 1.40 1.42 -43.02
C GLU A 488 1.62 2.68 -42.18
N GLN A 489 0.62 3.07 -41.39
CA GLN A 489 0.69 4.15 -40.41
C GLN A 489 1.81 3.91 -39.41
N THR A 490 1.86 2.70 -38.84
CA THR A 490 2.94 2.27 -37.92
C THR A 490 4.31 2.35 -38.58
N ILE A 491 4.46 1.79 -39.79
CA ILE A 491 5.72 1.78 -40.55
C ILE A 491 6.19 3.21 -40.82
N ARG A 492 5.26 4.10 -41.21
CA ARG A 492 5.57 5.51 -41.48
C ARG A 492 6.09 6.21 -40.24
N GLU A 493 5.42 6.06 -39.11
CA GLU A 493 5.82 6.70 -37.85
C GLU A 493 7.20 6.22 -37.39
N MET A 494 7.47 4.92 -37.47
CA MET A 494 8.78 4.36 -37.11
C MET A 494 9.91 4.86 -38.02
N ARG A 495 9.67 4.93 -39.34
CA ARG A 495 10.69 5.38 -40.30
C ARG A 495 10.94 6.89 -40.23
N SER A 496 9.90 7.68 -39.95
CA SER A 496 10.02 9.14 -39.87
C SER A 496 10.48 9.63 -38.50
N GLY A 497 10.26 8.87 -37.43
CA GLY A 497 10.46 9.35 -36.06
C GLY A 497 9.32 10.22 -35.54
N GLU A 498 8.28 10.46 -36.34
CA GLU A 498 7.18 11.39 -36.04
C GLU A 498 5.88 10.63 -35.81
N LEU A 499 5.39 10.64 -34.56
CA LEU A 499 4.10 10.06 -34.20
C LEU A 499 2.94 10.94 -34.70
N SER A 500 1.88 10.29 -35.18
CA SER A 500 0.61 11.00 -35.37
C SER A 500 -0.01 11.30 -34.01
N THR A 501 -0.51 12.52 -33.87
CA THR A 501 -1.21 12.98 -32.68
C THR A 501 -2.64 13.39 -33.05
N GLY A 502 -3.52 13.53 -32.06
CA GLY A 502 -4.90 13.99 -32.28
C GLY A 502 -5.84 12.91 -32.85
N TRP A 503 -5.57 11.64 -32.55
CA TRP A 503 -6.55 10.58 -32.76
C TRP A 503 -7.76 10.80 -31.84
N THR A 504 -8.89 11.06 -32.47
CA THR A 504 -10.22 11.16 -31.89
C THR A 504 -11.07 10.11 -32.58
N LYS A 505 -12.25 9.80 -32.03
CA LYS A 505 -13.17 8.88 -32.70
C LYS A 505 -13.44 9.31 -34.14
N GLU A 506 -13.66 10.60 -34.36
CA GLU A 506 -13.95 11.18 -35.67
C GLU A 506 -12.76 11.08 -36.63
N THR A 507 -11.54 11.29 -36.16
CA THR A 507 -10.34 11.19 -37.03
C THR A 507 -9.95 9.74 -37.32
N ILE A 508 -10.17 8.82 -36.38
CA ILE A 508 -10.03 7.37 -36.57
C ILE A 508 -11.05 6.89 -37.62
N ASP A 509 -12.32 7.26 -37.48
CA ASP A 509 -13.38 6.89 -38.43
C ASP A 509 -13.09 7.43 -39.85
N ALA A 510 -12.62 8.68 -39.95
CA ALA A 510 -12.22 9.28 -41.22
C ALA A 510 -11.01 8.58 -41.86
N TYR A 511 -10.05 8.14 -41.04
CA TYR A 511 -8.89 7.37 -41.49
C TYR A 511 -9.30 5.99 -41.99
N ASN A 512 -10.08 5.25 -41.20
CA ASN A 512 -10.68 3.97 -41.55
C ASN A 512 -11.43 4.05 -42.89
N ALA A 513 -12.32 5.03 -43.04
CA ALA A 513 -13.09 5.20 -44.27
C ALA A 513 -12.20 5.54 -45.49
N ARG A 514 -11.09 6.26 -45.29
CA ARG A 514 -10.13 6.53 -46.36
C ARG A 514 -9.41 5.25 -46.78
N SER A 515 -8.92 4.46 -45.82
CA SER A 515 -8.25 3.19 -46.10
C SER A 515 -9.15 2.23 -46.86
N VAL A 516 -10.45 2.15 -46.52
CA VAL A 516 -11.40 1.37 -47.30
C VAL A 516 -11.57 1.91 -48.73
N ARG A 517 -11.80 3.22 -48.88
CA ARG A 517 -12.00 3.86 -50.20
C ARG A 517 -10.79 3.67 -51.14
N THR A 518 -9.56 3.76 -50.63
CA THR A 518 -8.37 3.59 -51.47
C THR A 518 -8.19 2.17 -51.99
N HIS A 519 -8.85 1.17 -51.37
CA HIS A 519 -8.81 -0.23 -51.78
C HIS A 519 -10.11 -0.70 -52.45
N GLU A 520 -11.04 0.21 -52.77
CA GLU A 520 -12.36 -0.14 -53.33
C GLU A 520 -12.23 -0.96 -54.63
N LEU A 521 -11.27 -0.60 -55.49
CA LEU A 521 -11.01 -1.27 -56.77
C LEU A 521 -10.03 -2.45 -56.69
N VAL A 522 -9.43 -2.72 -55.52
CA VAL A 522 -8.46 -3.81 -55.34
C VAL A 522 -9.19 -5.15 -55.26
N GLY A 523 -8.80 -6.12 -56.08
CA GLY A 523 -9.42 -7.45 -56.08
C GLY A 523 -9.15 -8.25 -54.79
N PRO A 524 -9.97 -9.26 -54.45
CA PRO A 524 -9.80 -10.07 -53.24
C PRO A 524 -8.44 -10.76 -53.09
N GLU A 525 -7.82 -11.23 -54.19
CA GLU A 525 -6.46 -11.80 -54.13
C GLU A 525 -5.41 -10.72 -53.94
N ALA A 526 -5.52 -9.63 -54.70
CA ALA A 526 -4.55 -8.54 -54.67
C ALA A 526 -4.47 -7.87 -53.28
N ILE A 527 -5.61 -7.67 -52.62
CA ILE A 527 -5.63 -7.07 -51.28
C ILE A 527 -5.02 -7.99 -50.22
N VAL A 528 -5.13 -9.30 -50.42
CA VAL A 528 -4.52 -10.29 -49.53
C VAL A 528 -3.00 -10.37 -49.74
N ASP A 529 -2.53 -10.28 -50.98
CA ASP A 529 -1.10 -10.18 -51.30
C ASP A 529 -0.48 -8.87 -50.76
N GLU A 530 -1.23 -7.78 -50.84
CA GLU A 530 -0.88 -6.49 -50.25
C GLU A 530 -0.79 -6.57 -48.73
N LEU A 531 -1.79 -7.18 -48.07
CA LEU A 531 -1.80 -7.45 -46.64
C LEU A 531 -0.53 -8.19 -46.19
N ASP A 532 -0.16 -9.27 -46.89
CA ASP A 532 1.05 -10.05 -46.58
C ASP A 532 2.35 -9.26 -46.84
N THR A 533 2.35 -8.38 -47.84
CA THR A 533 3.49 -7.52 -48.17
C THR A 533 3.70 -6.44 -47.12
N VAL A 534 2.64 -5.76 -46.71
CA VAL A 534 2.70 -4.72 -45.67
C VAL A 534 3.08 -5.34 -44.32
N TYR A 535 2.58 -6.52 -43.99
CA TYR A 535 3.00 -7.25 -42.80
C TYR A 535 4.51 -7.58 -42.80
N ARG A 536 5.06 -8.09 -43.92
CA ARG A 536 6.52 -8.32 -44.03
C ARG A 536 7.31 -7.03 -43.81
N ASN A 537 6.87 -5.94 -44.43
CA ASN A 537 7.50 -4.62 -44.27
C ASN A 537 7.43 -4.11 -42.83
N LEU A 538 6.33 -4.36 -42.11
CA LEU A 538 6.18 -4.04 -40.70
C LEU A 538 7.22 -4.79 -39.86
N VAL A 539 7.30 -6.12 -40.03
CA VAL A 539 8.25 -6.97 -39.29
C VAL A 539 9.70 -6.56 -39.58
N GLU A 540 10.04 -6.27 -40.84
CA GLU A 540 11.37 -5.78 -41.22
C GLU A 540 11.67 -4.41 -40.60
N THR A 541 10.68 -3.51 -40.56
CA THR A 541 10.84 -2.17 -39.96
C THR A 541 11.07 -2.28 -38.45
N ILE A 542 10.33 -3.13 -37.75
CA ILE A 542 10.52 -3.36 -36.31
C ILE A 542 11.88 -3.99 -36.05
N ARG A 543 12.28 -5.00 -36.83
CA ARG A 543 13.60 -5.63 -36.72
C ARG A 543 14.74 -4.64 -36.95
N GLY A 544 14.53 -3.67 -37.84
CA GLY A 544 15.49 -2.60 -38.14
C GLY A 544 15.74 -1.61 -37.00
N LEU A 545 14.96 -1.64 -35.91
CA LEU A 545 15.15 -0.77 -34.73
C LEU A 545 16.34 -1.20 -33.85
N GLY A 546 16.90 -2.38 -34.07
CA GLY A 546 18.05 -2.92 -33.35
C GLY A 546 17.68 -3.71 -32.09
N ASP A 547 18.71 -4.15 -31.35
CA ASP A 547 18.58 -5.11 -30.25
C ASP A 547 18.25 -4.45 -28.89
N GLY A 548 18.16 -3.12 -28.86
CA GLY A 548 17.86 -2.36 -27.65
C GLY A 548 16.36 -2.29 -27.32
N PRO A 549 15.99 -1.69 -26.17
CA PRO A 549 14.60 -1.38 -25.86
C PRO A 549 14.01 -0.47 -26.94
N ILE A 550 12.77 -0.75 -27.35
CA ILE A 550 12.04 0.14 -28.25
C ILE A 550 11.71 1.45 -27.51
N ASP A 551 11.85 2.59 -28.18
CA ASP A 551 11.42 3.90 -27.67
C ASP A 551 9.95 3.84 -27.21
N GLU A 552 9.69 4.31 -25.99
CA GLU A 552 8.39 4.22 -25.35
C GLU A 552 7.26 4.88 -26.17
N ARG A 553 7.59 5.88 -27.00
CA ARG A 553 6.65 6.51 -27.94
C ARG A 553 6.09 5.49 -28.93
N PHE A 554 6.93 4.60 -29.46
CA PHE A 554 6.48 3.52 -30.36
C PHE A 554 5.93 2.33 -29.59
N ALA A 555 6.56 1.97 -28.47
CA ALA A 555 6.11 0.83 -27.65
C ALA A 555 4.69 1.04 -27.08
N SER A 556 4.25 2.28 -26.93
CA SER A 556 2.90 2.64 -26.46
C SER A 556 1.86 2.76 -27.56
N THR A 557 2.24 3.03 -28.81
CA THR A 557 1.31 3.31 -29.93
C THR A 557 1.16 2.12 -30.89
N MET A 558 2.28 1.49 -31.28
CA MET A 558 2.30 0.34 -32.20
C MET A 558 1.31 -0.77 -31.83
N PRO A 559 1.14 -1.16 -30.54
CA PRO A 559 0.13 -2.16 -30.16
C PRO A 559 -1.26 -1.88 -30.73
N TYR A 560 -1.72 -0.63 -30.63
CA TYR A 560 -3.05 -0.17 -31.05
C TYR A 560 -3.23 -0.09 -32.56
N TYR A 561 -2.16 -0.20 -33.35
CA TYR A 561 -2.23 -0.23 -34.81
C TYR A 561 -1.97 -1.64 -35.37
N THR A 562 -1.60 -2.58 -34.51
CA THR A 562 -1.19 -3.93 -34.90
C THR A 562 -2.00 -4.97 -34.12
N TYR A 563 -1.39 -5.65 -33.16
CA TYR A 563 -1.98 -6.82 -32.53
C TYR A 563 -3.24 -6.51 -31.72
N LEU A 564 -3.31 -5.36 -31.01
CA LEU A 564 -4.54 -4.99 -30.29
C LEU A 564 -5.67 -4.67 -31.26
N HIS A 565 -5.36 -3.98 -32.36
CA HIS A 565 -6.36 -3.65 -33.39
C HIS A 565 -6.90 -4.91 -34.07
N TRP A 566 -6.04 -5.84 -34.49
CA TRP A 566 -6.52 -7.07 -35.13
C TRP A 566 -7.38 -7.92 -34.19
N GLU A 567 -7.05 -7.93 -32.91
CA GLU A 567 -7.80 -8.62 -31.87
C GLU A 567 -9.24 -8.09 -31.71
N GLU A 568 -9.46 -6.78 -31.90
CA GLU A 568 -10.82 -6.20 -31.92
C GLU A 568 -11.71 -6.83 -32.99
N HIS A 569 -11.12 -7.34 -34.08
CA HIS A 569 -11.83 -7.99 -35.17
C HIS A 569 -12.07 -9.49 -34.95
N PHE A 570 -11.49 -10.11 -33.91
CA PHE A 570 -11.58 -11.57 -33.74
C PHE A 570 -13.04 -12.03 -33.58
N ALA A 571 -13.83 -11.31 -32.78
CA ALA A 571 -15.24 -11.65 -32.58
C ALA A 571 -16.07 -11.60 -33.87
N GLU A 572 -15.89 -10.56 -34.70
CA GLU A 572 -16.63 -10.43 -35.95
C GLU A 572 -16.10 -11.35 -37.08
N LEU A 573 -14.84 -11.78 -36.97
CA LEU A 573 -14.23 -12.74 -37.88
C LEU A 573 -14.49 -14.19 -37.48
N GLY A 574 -14.92 -14.46 -36.23
CA GLY A 574 -15.19 -15.79 -35.70
C GLY A 574 -13.96 -16.49 -35.07
N VAL A 575 -12.96 -15.71 -34.64
CA VAL A 575 -11.76 -16.21 -33.96
C VAL A 575 -12.02 -16.21 -32.44
N PRO A 576 -11.88 -17.35 -31.74
CA PRO A 576 -12.10 -17.42 -30.29
C PRO A 576 -10.95 -16.78 -29.48
N LEU A 577 -11.27 -16.22 -28.29
CA LEU A 577 -10.34 -15.56 -27.35
C LEU A 577 -10.41 -16.13 -25.92
#